data_AF-A4XIG2-F1
#
_entry.id   AF-A4XIG2-F1
#
_cell.length_a   1.000
_cell.length_b   1.000
_cell.length_c   1.000
_cell.angle_alpha   90.00
_cell.angle_beta   90.00
_cell.angle_gamma   90.00
#
_symmetry.space_group_name_H-M   'P 1'
#
loop_
_entity.id
_entity.type
_entity.pdbx_description
1 polymer ?
#
loop_
_entity_poly.entity_id
_entity_poly.type
_entity_poly.pdbx_seq_one_letter_code
_entity_poly.pdbx_strand_id
1 'polypeptide(L)'
;MKRKKKNKAVQKQLTKNQPKELLKLPIIRSLIIVLILSLVVFIIYGTTLMVVKRNIADQFFAVSNESYQNVAYINSKLAMFEKNGKWGVMDIKGKIIAKPIYERILLESEGMIPVKIRNKWGFIDIHGKIRIKPQFDNVSAFTNQLAAVCINNRWGIIDKSGNFTIKPQYQDIIIHPNRVIQAKKQNKWGIIDKKGNQIIPFKYNEVQILNYKGVFVAKEKSNYKVISIANKKESKENYSNYSLNIGKFLPVFRNHKWGVLNLETLSELCPPIYDEIWVHNEGWFELKKDKKLYIMFSDGKMLPKNFKRDSVVVSSNKIISIKQNNGVVTLLNLNTRKTIDIKAQDISVFNNGLAAVKVKEKWGLITEKGEYVIKPKYDSIWIADKDIIVTYLDKKWGIVKTDGKVLIPPKYDLIGEVKDEYIAFLKNGKWGVMKKTGKILLKPKFDQIVIHKKNYIFAKQNDIWFLIVIVNNKKYFYKFKTFSVMKINDNIWAYTIDKGMKVIILKK
;
A
#
# COMPACT_ATOMS: atom_id res chain seq x y z
N MET A 1 -65.04 36.93 48.91
CA MET A 1 -65.33 37.15 50.35
C MET A 1 -65.71 35.82 51.00
N LYS A 2 -65.12 35.56 52.18
CA LYS A 2 -65.55 34.70 53.33
C LYS A 2 -66.37 33.41 53.03
N ARG A 3 -65.80 32.22 53.25
CA ARG A 3 -65.73 31.42 54.51
C ARG A 3 -67.00 30.60 54.87
N LYS A 4 -66.80 29.27 54.83
CA LYS A 4 -67.03 28.26 55.90
C LYS A 4 -68.40 27.57 56.08
N LYS A 5 -68.26 26.24 56.25
CA LYS A 5 -68.95 25.26 57.14
C LYS A 5 -70.27 24.66 56.63
N LYS A 6 -70.66 23.41 56.92
CA LYS A 6 -70.05 22.14 57.42
C LYS A 6 -71.22 21.14 57.59
N ASN A 7 -70.92 19.83 57.60
CA ASN A 7 -71.65 18.72 58.29
C ASN A 7 -72.98 18.23 57.67
N LYS A 8 -73.45 16.99 57.78
CA LYS A 8 -73.05 15.66 58.37
C LYS A 8 -74.09 14.66 57.79
N ALA A 9 -73.71 13.54 57.18
CA ALA A 9 -73.55 12.19 57.74
C ALA A 9 -74.83 11.49 58.29
N VAL A 10 -74.96 10.19 57.94
CA VAL A 10 -75.62 9.02 58.61
C VAL A 10 -76.70 8.34 57.73
N GLN A 11 -76.93 7.01 57.65
CA GLN A 11 -76.20 5.72 57.73
C GLN A 11 -77.26 4.59 57.60
N LYS A 12 -76.87 3.38 57.13
CA LYS A 12 -77.52 2.03 57.24
C LYS A 12 -78.64 1.65 56.23
N GLN A 13 -78.80 0.41 55.71
CA GLN A 13 -78.07 -0.87 55.79
C GLN A 13 -78.63 -1.89 54.75
N LEU A 14 -77.76 -2.71 54.13
CA LEU A 14 -77.82 -4.18 53.83
C LEU A 14 -78.99 -4.74 52.95
N THR A 15 -78.81 -5.64 51.96
CA THR A 15 -78.03 -6.90 51.91
C THR A 15 -77.77 -7.47 50.48
N LYS A 16 -76.60 -8.14 50.33
CA LYS A 16 -76.25 -9.37 49.56
C LYS A 16 -76.33 -9.42 48.02
N ASN A 17 -75.15 -9.53 47.38
CA ASN A 17 -74.67 -10.78 46.74
C ASN A 17 -73.17 -10.70 46.37
N GLN A 18 -72.43 -11.79 46.60
CA GLN A 18 -70.98 -11.94 46.36
C GLN A 18 -70.59 -11.96 44.87
N PRO A 19 -69.32 -11.68 44.55
CA PRO A 19 -68.62 -12.49 43.55
C PRO A 19 -67.42 -13.24 44.17
N LYS A 20 -67.36 -14.54 43.89
CA LYS A 20 -66.16 -15.38 44.00
C LYS A 20 -65.25 -15.09 42.81
N GLU A 21 -64.03 -14.61 43.06
CA GLU A 21 -62.78 -15.20 42.56
C GLU A 21 -61.59 -14.40 43.11
N LEU A 22 -61.04 -14.87 44.23
CA LEU A 22 -59.69 -14.51 44.65
C LEU A 22 -58.71 -15.15 43.65
N LEU A 23 -58.12 -14.35 42.77
CA LEU A 23 -56.85 -14.71 42.13
C LEU A 23 -55.85 -15.08 43.23
N LYS A 24 -55.38 -16.32 43.22
CA LYS A 24 -54.41 -16.88 44.15
C LYS A 24 -53.16 -15.98 44.22
N LEU A 25 -53.10 -15.15 45.26
CA LEU A 25 -51.96 -14.28 45.65
C LEU A 25 -50.56 -14.94 45.53
N PRO A 26 -50.36 -16.26 45.74
CA PRO A 26 -49.05 -16.90 45.55
C PRO A 26 -48.58 -16.91 44.09
N ILE A 27 -49.48 -17.15 43.12
CA ILE A 27 -49.11 -17.34 41.71
C ILE A 27 -48.64 -16.02 41.09
N ILE A 28 -49.33 -14.91 41.41
CA ILE A 28 -48.94 -13.57 40.96
C ILE A 28 -47.59 -13.17 41.58
N ARG A 29 -47.35 -13.47 42.86
CA ARG A 29 -46.04 -13.23 43.51
C ARG A 29 -44.93 -14.04 42.86
N SER A 30 -45.16 -15.33 42.56
CA SER A 30 -44.18 -16.17 41.85
C SER A 30 -43.88 -15.65 40.44
N LEU A 31 -44.88 -15.20 39.69
CA LEU A 31 -44.70 -14.58 38.37
C LEU A 31 -43.88 -13.30 38.43
N ILE A 32 -44.15 -12.41 39.40
CA ILE A 32 -43.38 -11.18 39.61
C ILE A 32 -41.92 -11.50 39.96
N ILE A 33 -41.67 -12.50 40.81
CA ILE A 33 -40.32 -12.94 41.18
C ILE A 33 -39.56 -13.48 39.97
N VAL A 34 -40.19 -14.31 39.12
CA VAL A 34 -39.57 -14.82 37.89
C VAL A 34 -39.25 -13.68 36.92
N LEU A 35 -40.14 -12.69 36.78
CA LEU A 35 -39.93 -11.53 35.93
C LEU A 35 -38.75 -10.66 36.43
N ILE A 36 -38.68 -10.40 37.75
CA ILE A 36 -37.56 -9.69 38.37
C ILE A 36 -36.25 -10.46 38.20
N LEU A 37 -36.24 -11.77 38.45
CA LEU A 37 -35.05 -12.62 38.26
C LEU A 37 -34.59 -12.62 36.80
N SER A 38 -35.52 -12.71 35.84
CA SER A 38 -35.18 -12.65 34.41
C SER A 38 -34.59 -11.30 34.01
N LEU A 39 -35.09 -10.20 34.58
CA LEU A 39 -34.59 -8.85 34.35
C LEU A 39 -33.19 -8.67 34.96
N VAL A 40 -32.97 -9.20 36.16
CA VAL A 40 -31.66 -9.18 36.83
C VAL A 40 -30.64 -9.99 36.04
N VAL A 41 -30.98 -11.21 35.59
CA VAL A 41 -30.13 -12.02 34.72
C VAL A 41 -29.82 -11.29 33.41
N PHE A 42 -30.82 -10.65 32.79
CA PHE A 42 -30.63 -9.86 31.57
C PHE A 42 -29.69 -8.66 31.80
N ILE A 43 -29.83 -7.94 32.91
CA ILE A 43 -28.96 -6.84 33.29
C ILE A 43 -27.53 -7.33 33.53
N ILE A 44 -27.34 -8.38 34.34
CA ILE A 44 -26.01 -8.94 34.66
C ILE A 44 -25.33 -9.45 33.38
N TYR A 45 -26.05 -10.17 32.53
CA TYR A 45 -25.48 -10.69 31.29
C TYR A 45 -25.19 -9.55 30.31
N GLY A 46 -26.08 -8.56 30.22
CA GLY A 46 -25.90 -7.36 29.39
C GLY A 46 -24.69 -6.52 29.82
N THR A 47 -24.53 -6.27 31.12
CA THR A 47 -23.37 -5.53 31.67
C THR A 47 -22.09 -6.31 31.48
N THR A 48 -22.07 -7.61 31.78
CA THR A 48 -20.91 -8.48 31.54
C THR A 48 -20.48 -8.45 30.07
N LEU A 49 -21.44 -8.55 29.15
CA LEU A 49 -21.17 -8.54 27.72
C LEU A 49 -20.68 -7.17 27.22
N MET A 50 -21.19 -6.07 27.77
CA MET A 50 -20.65 -4.72 27.51
C MET A 50 -19.23 -4.57 28.04
N VAL A 51 -18.95 -5.01 29.27
CA VAL A 51 -17.61 -4.93 29.87
C VAL A 51 -16.61 -5.75 29.06
N VAL A 52 -16.98 -6.98 28.66
CA VAL A 52 -16.14 -7.81 27.79
C VAL A 52 -15.88 -7.12 26.45
N LYS A 53 -16.92 -6.59 25.78
CA LYS A 53 -16.74 -5.86 24.52
C LYS A 53 -15.86 -4.62 24.68
N ARG A 54 -16.02 -3.87 25.77
CA ARG A 54 -15.22 -2.68 26.06
C ARG A 54 -13.75 -3.06 26.32
N ASN A 55 -13.51 -4.06 27.17
CA ASN A 55 -12.15 -4.54 27.45
C ASN A 55 -11.46 -5.07 26.18
N ILE A 56 -12.18 -5.80 25.34
CA ILE A 56 -11.68 -6.24 24.03
C ILE A 56 -11.41 -5.00 23.14
N ALA A 57 -12.35 -4.06 23.04
CA ALA A 57 -12.14 -2.85 22.26
C ALA A 57 -10.92 -2.04 22.74
N ASP A 58 -10.72 -1.89 24.05
CA ASP A 58 -9.59 -1.16 24.63
C ASP A 58 -8.26 -1.90 24.44
N GLN A 59 -8.29 -3.24 24.40
CA GLN A 59 -7.13 -4.06 24.04
C GLN A 59 -6.74 -3.87 22.57
N PHE A 60 -7.73 -3.78 21.66
CA PHE A 60 -7.47 -3.81 20.22
C PHE A 60 -7.45 -2.42 19.56
N PHE A 61 -8.02 -1.39 20.18
CA PHE A 61 -8.19 -0.08 19.57
C PHE A 61 -7.76 1.08 20.48
N ALA A 62 -7.19 2.11 19.87
CA ALA A 62 -7.29 3.48 20.36
C ALA A 62 -8.15 4.25 19.37
N VAL A 63 -9.30 4.75 19.82
CA VAL A 63 -10.13 5.67 19.03
C VAL A 63 -9.81 7.07 19.52
N SER A 64 -9.45 7.96 18.60
CA SER A 64 -9.32 9.37 18.97
C SER A 64 -10.68 9.90 19.40
N ASN A 65 -10.74 10.48 20.60
CA ASN A 65 -11.92 11.23 21.05
C ASN A 65 -12.05 12.56 20.29
N GLU A 66 -10.99 13.01 19.63
CA GLU A 66 -10.98 14.21 18.80
C GLU A 66 -11.19 13.86 17.31
N SER A 67 -11.90 14.73 16.61
CA SER A 67 -11.96 14.73 15.15
C SER A 67 -10.90 15.66 14.57
N TYR A 68 -10.31 15.25 13.45
CA TYR A 68 -9.31 16.03 12.72
C TYR A 68 -9.85 16.45 11.34
N GLN A 69 -9.30 17.54 10.81
CA GLN A 69 -9.60 18.00 9.45
C GLN A 69 -8.89 17.11 8.43
N ASN A 70 -7.59 16.87 8.64
CA ASN A 70 -6.74 16.03 7.80
C ASN A 70 -5.81 15.18 8.66
N VAL A 71 -5.42 14.01 8.17
CA VAL A 71 -4.42 13.13 8.79
C VAL A 71 -3.58 12.47 7.69
N ALA A 72 -2.25 12.50 7.86
CA ALA A 72 -1.31 11.86 6.95
C ALA A 72 -0.15 11.22 7.73
N TYR A 73 0.55 10.26 7.13
CA TYR A 73 1.71 9.65 7.77
C TYR A 73 2.95 10.52 7.62
N ILE A 74 3.82 10.48 8.64
CA ILE A 74 5.18 11.00 8.56
C ILE A 74 6.14 9.83 8.30
N ASN A 75 5.99 8.75 9.06
CA ASN A 75 6.72 7.49 8.90
C ASN A 75 5.89 6.33 9.50
N SER A 76 6.50 5.15 9.70
CA SER A 76 5.82 3.98 10.27
C SER A 76 5.39 4.11 11.74
N LYS A 77 5.86 5.14 12.45
CA LYS A 77 5.63 5.37 13.89
C LYS A 77 4.93 6.70 14.21
N LEU A 78 4.88 7.64 13.26
CA LEU A 78 4.36 9.00 13.45
C LEU A 78 3.36 9.38 12.35
N ALA A 79 2.36 10.17 12.73
CA ALA A 79 1.39 10.79 11.84
C ALA A 79 1.32 12.30 12.10
N MET A 80 1.06 13.07 11.04
CA MET A 80 0.68 14.47 11.14
C MET A 80 -0.85 14.59 11.08
N PHE A 81 -1.39 15.54 11.84
CA PHE A 81 -2.83 15.82 11.87
C PHE A 81 -3.07 17.32 11.82
N GLU A 82 -4.20 17.72 11.24
CA GLU A 82 -4.63 19.11 11.17
C GLU A 82 -5.81 19.38 12.10
N LYS A 83 -5.67 20.44 12.89
CA LYS A 83 -6.70 20.97 13.78
C LYS A 83 -6.64 22.48 13.77
N ASN A 84 -7.77 23.14 13.54
CA ASN A 84 -7.91 24.59 13.48
C ASN A 84 -6.94 25.25 12.47
N GLY A 85 -6.75 24.63 11.30
CA GLY A 85 -5.87 25.15 10.24
C GLY A 85 -4.36 25.07 10.55
N LYS A 86 -3.97 24.34 11.60
CA LYS A 86 -2.57 24.11 11.97
C LYS A 86 -2.28 22.62 12.10
N TRP A 87 -1.05 22.27 11.76
CA TRP A 87 -0.55 20.90 11.78
C TRP A 87 0.18 20.60 13.08
N GLY A 88 -0.06 19.40 13.61
CA GLY A 88 0.64 18.79 14.74
C GLY A 88 1.15 17.39 14.42
N VAL A 89 1.88 16.78 15.35
CA VAL A 89 2.44 15.43 15.22
C VAL A 89 1.91 14.57 16.35
N MET A 90 1.49 13.34 16.03
CA MET A 90 1.14 12.31 17.00
C MET A 90 1.86 11.01 16.68
N ASP A 91 2.03 10.16 17.69
CA ASP A 91 2.47 8.79 17.45
C ASP A 91 1.33 7.93 16.89
N ILE A 92 1.67 6.74 16.40
CA ILE A 92 0.70 5.75 15.91
C ILE A 92 -0.15 5.12 17.04
N LYS A 93 -0.07 5.61 18.27
CA LYS A 93 -0.99 5.28 19.37
C LYS A 93 -1.96 6.43 19.67
N GLY A 94 -1.86 7.54 18.94
CA GLY A 94 -2.69 8.74 19.10
C GLY A 94 -2.16 9.71 20.16
N LYS A 95 -0.98 9.47 20.74
CA LYS A 95 -0.37 10.41 21.68
C LYS A 95 0.18 11.60 20.91
N ILE A 96 -0.29 12.81 21.25
CA ILE A 96 0.25 14.05 20.68
C ILE A 96 1.71 14.19 21.09
N ILE A 97 2.60 14.24 20.10
CA ILE A 97 4.05 14.47 20.24
C ILE A 97 4.36 15.95 20.10
N ALA A 98 3.74 16.62 19.12
CA ALA A 98 3.85 18.06 18.93
C ALA A 98 2.46 18.66 18.69
N LYS A 99 2.15 19.73 19.42
CA LYS A 99 0.85 20.42 19.32
C LYS A 99 0.63 21.02 17.92
N PRO A 100 -0.63 21.18 17.48
CA PRO A 100 -0.92 21.73 16.16
C PRO A 100 -0.67 23.25 16.10
N ILE A 101 0.59 23.64 15.90
CA ILE A 101 1.02 25.04 15.79
C ILE A 101 1.73 25.35 14.47
N TYR A 102 2.00 24.32 13.66
CA TYR A 102 2.80 24.44 12.46
C TYR A 102 1.92 24.79 11.26
N GLU A 103 2.41 25.65 10.38
CA GLU A 103 1.74 25.95 9.10
C GLU A 103 1.86 24.76 8.14
N ARG A 104 3.01 24.07 8.17
CA ARG A 104 3.30 22.88 7.38
C ARG A 104 4.29 21.97 8.11
N ILE A 105 4.20 20.68 7.82
CA ILE A 105 5.13 19.63 8.26
C ILE A 105 5.50 18.80 7.03
N LEU A 106 6.78 18.45 6.88
CA LEU A 106 7.25 17.54 5.83
C LEU A 106 7.59 16.17 6.43
N LEU A 107 7.88 15.19 5.56
CA LEU A 107 8.27 13.85 5.97
C LEU A 107 9.54 13.87 6.83
N GLU A 108 9.60 12.92 7.75
CA GLU A 108 10.77 12.71 8.60
C GLU A 108 11.90 12.04 7.80
N SER A 109 13.13 12.47 8.06
CA SER A 109 14.31 11.78 7.59
C SER A 109 15.43 11.89 8.62
N GLU A 110 16.09 10.78 8.90
CA GLU A 110 17.21 10.66 9.82
C GLU A 110 16.99 11.26 11.23
N GLY A 111 15.77 11.15 11.74
CA GLY A 111 15.34 11.64 13.05
C GLY A 111 14.90 13.11 13.08
N MET A 112 14.83 13.77 11.93
CA MET A 112 14.55 15.20 11.80
C MET A 112 13.29 15.43 10.96
N ILE A 113 12.40 16.31 11.44
CA ILE A 113 11.13 16.65 10.81
C ILE A 113 11.14 18.15 10.46
N PRO A 114 11.09 18.50 9.17
CA PRO A 114 10.99 19.90 8.76
C PRO A 114 9.62 20.48 9.13
N VAL A 115 9.61 21.64 9.80
CA VAL A 115 8.40 22.33 10.23
C VAL A 115 8.43 23.81 9.87
N LYS A 116 7.27 24.36 9.52
CA LYS A 116 7.12 25.78 9.16
C LYS A 116 6.34 26.55 10.22
N ILE A 117 6.91 27.66 10.69
CA ILE A 117 6.30 28.61 11.63
C ILE A 117 6.57 30.03 11.12
N ARG A 118 5.53 30.87 11.03
CA ARG A 118 5.65 32.28 10.61
C ARG A 118 6.43 32.42 9.30
N ASN A 119 6.06 31.60 8.31
CA ASN A 119 6.69 31.56 6.99
C ASN A 119 8.19 31.17 6.96
N LYS A 120 8.79 30.74 8.07
CA LYS A 120 10.17 30.24 8.12
C LYS A 120 10.21 28.76 8.48
N TRP A 121 11.19 28.06 7.92
CA TRP A 121 11.43 26.64 8.16
C TRP A 121 12.51 26.42 9.21
N GLY A 122 12.26 25.42 10.05
CA GLY A 122 13.19 24.85 11.01
C GLY A 122 12.98 23.34 11.12
N PHE A 123 13.54 22.73 12.16
CA PHE A 123 13.47 21.28 12.34
C PHE A 123 13.18 20.91 13.80
N ILE A 124 12.25 19.97 13.99
CA ILE A 124 12.04 19.27 15.26
C ILE A 124 12.58 17.84 15.16
N ASP A 125 12.90 17.23 16.30
CA ASP A 125 13.15 15.80 16.36
C ASP A 125 11.86 14.97 16.43
N ILE A 126 12.00 13.65 16.40
CA ILE A 126 10.88 12.69 16.52
C ILE A 126 10.15 12.74 17.88
N HIS A 127 10.66 13.50 18.85
CA HIS A 127 10.04 13.74 20.15
C HIS A 127 9.34 15.11 20.21
N GLY A 128 9.31 15.86 19.10
CA GLY A 128 8.67 17.16 19.01
C GLY A 128 9.52 18.33 19.48
N LYS A 129 10.80 18.10 19.86
CA LYS A 129 11.67 19.16 20.36
C LYS A 129 12.30 19.91 19.19
N ILE A 130 12.22 21.25 19.21
CA ILE A 130 12.91 22.11 18.24
C ILE A 130 14.42 21.90 18.37
N ARG A 131 15.05 21.43 17.29
CA ARG A 131 16.51 21.26 17.18
C ARG A 131 17.16 22.39 16.42
N ILE A 132 16.51 22.85 15.35
CA ILE A 132 16.94 24.00 14.58
C ILE A 132 15.76 24.97 14.52
N LYS A 133 15.93 26.17 15.07
CA LYS A 133 14.87 27.18 15.12
C LYS A 133 14.44 27.57 13.70
N PRO A 134 13.15 27.86 13.47
CA PRO A 134 12.69 28.38 12.19
C PRO A 134 13.41 29.67 11.80
N GLN A 135 14.19 29.62 10.72
CA GLN A 135 14.97 30.76 10.23
C GLN A 135 15.20 30.74 8.71
N PHE A 136 14.94 29.61 8.05
CA PHE A 136 15.19 29.45 6.62
C PHE A 136 13.96 29.75 5.78
N ASP A 137 14.16 30.26 4.56
CA ASP A 137 13.06 30.49 3.61
C ASP A 137 12.54 29.17 3.03
N ASN A 138 13.43 28.20 2.87
CA ASN A 138 13.11 26.85 2.41
C ASN A 138 14.15 25.83 2.91
N VAL A 139 13.79 24.55 2.92
CA VAL A 139 14.65 23.46 3.38
C VAL A 139 14.40 22.16 2.60
N SER A 140 15.43 21.33 2.45
CA SER A 140 15.28 19.92 2.12
C SER A 140 15.14 19.05 3.38
N ALA A 141 14.71 17.80 3.22
CA ALA A 141 14.89 16.80 4.26
C ALA A 141 16.39 16.50 4.47
N PHE A 142 16.74 15.96 5.65
CA PHE A 142 18.09 15.48 5.92
C PHE A 142 18.41 14.24 5.08
N THR A 143 19.60 14.21 4.49
CA THR A 143 20.16 13.09 3.73
C THR A 143 21.66 13.04 3.95
N ASN A 144 22.20 11.89 4.34
CA ASN A 144 23.60 11.73 4.72
C ASN A 144 24.05 12.76 5.79
N GLN A 145 23.21 13.00 6.80
CA GLN A 145 23.46 13.96 7.88
C GLN A 145 23.52 15.44 7.45
N LEU A 146 23.11 15.75 6.21
CA LEU A 146 23.13 17.10 5.64
C LEU A 146 21.72 17.51 5.19
N ALA A 147 21.41 18.80 5.26
CA ALA A 147 20.20 19.37 4.66
C ALA A 147 20.55 20.62 3.86
N ALA A 148 19.96 20.77 2.67
CA ALA A 148 20.02 22.00 1.91
C ALA A 148 19.04 23.00 2.53
N VAL A 149 19.47 24.24 2.72
CA VAL A 149 18.65 25.32 3.29
C VAL A 149 18.79 26.59 2.48
N CYS A 150 17.70 27.34 2.37
CA CYS A 150 17.62 28.56 1.58
C CYS A 150 17.53 29.78 2.50
N ILE A 151 18.35 30.80 2.22
CA ILE A 151 18.29 32.13 2.83
C ILE A 151 18.45 33.16 1.71
N ASN A 152 17.52 34.11 1.60
CA ASN A 152 17.53 35.19 0.61
C ASN A 152 17.73 34.66 -0.83
N ASN A 153 16.98 33.62 -1.20
CA ASN A 153 17.04 32.95 -2.51
C ASN A 153 18.40 32.31 -2.85
N ARG A 154 19.26 32.05 -1.86
CA ARG A 154 20.51 31.31 -2.03
C ARG A 154 20.50 30.07 -1.18
N TRP A 155 20.94 28.97 -1.77
CA TRP A 155 21.03 27.67 -1.11
C TRP A 155 22.43 27.43 -0.55
N GLY A 156 22.46 26.89 0.66
CA GLY A 156 23.63 26.37 1.36
C GLY A 156 23.32 25.00 1.96
N ILE A 157 24.25 24.45 2.71
CA ILE A 157 24.13 23.14 3.36
C ILE A 157 24.45 23.29 4.84
N ILE A 158 23.63 22.67 5.68
CA ILE A 158 23.84 22.56 7.13
C ILE A 158 24.02 21.10 7.56
N ASP A 159 24.67 20.91 8.70
CA ASP A 159 24.67 19.66 9.46
C ASP A 159 23.43 19.55 10.38
N LYS A 160 23.32 18.43 11.12
CA LYS A 160 22.21 18.20 12.07
C LYS A 160 22.19 19.14 13.28
N SER A 161 23.30 19.80 13.59
CA SER A 161 23.37 20.82 14.63
C SER A 161 22.91 22.19 14.13
N GLY A 162 22.70 22.34 12.81
CA GLY A 162 22.31 23.60 12.18
C GLY A 162 23.50 24.45 11.74
N ASN A 163 24.73 23.94 11.82
CA ASN A 163 25.92 24.67 11.38
C ASN A 163 26.07 24.56 9.86
N PHE A 164 26.44 25.66 9.21
CA PHE A 164 26.72 25.65 7.78
C PHE A 164 28.00 24.88 7.47
N THR A 165 27.88 23.81 6.69
CA THR A 165 29.02 23.18 6.00
C THR A 165 29.34 23.91 4.70
N ILE A 166 28.31 24.47 4.05
CA ILE A 166 28.42 25.32 2.87
C ILE A 166 27.50 26.52 3.09
N LYS A 167 28.06 27.73 3.13
CA LYS A 167 27.25 28.96 3.27
C LYS A 167 26.33 29.16 2.06
N PRO A 168 25.16 29.82 2.22
CA PRO A 168 24.25 30.11 1.12
C PRO A 168 24.93 30.89 -0.01
N GLN A 169 25.14 30.25 -1.15
CA GLN A 169 25.82 30.86 -2.29
C GLN A 169 25.40 30.28 -3.65
N TYR A 170 24.60 29.22 -3.68
CA TYR A 170 24.14 28.59 -4.91
C TYR A 170 22.72 29.01 -5.25
N GLN A 171 22.35 28.97 -6.52
CA GLN A 171 20.97 29.20 -6.95
C GLN A 171 20.08 28.01 -6.60
N ASP A 172 20.66 26.81 -6.51
CA ASP A 172 19.96 25.57 -6.14
C ASP A 172 20.97 24.53 -5.63
N ILE A 173 20.54 23.60 -4.78
CA ILE A 173 21.31 22.47 -4.26
C ILE A 173 20.41 21.24 -4.13
N ILE A 174 20.90 20.10 -4.64
CA ILE A 174 20.26 18.79 -4.46
C ILE A 174 21.27 17.83 -3.82
N ILE A 175 20.92 17.29 -2.65
CA ILE A 175 21.74 16.32 -1.92
C ILE A 175 21.15 14.93 -2.16
N HIS A 176 21.93 14.02 -2.74
CA HIS A 176 21.47 12.67 -3.04
C HIS A 176 21.92 11.64 -1.98
N PRO A 177 21.14 10.55 -1.79
CA PRO A 177 21.50 9.47 -0.86
C PRO A 177 22.86 8.81 -1.13
N ASN A 178 23.34 8.83 -2.38
CA ASN A 178 24.65 8.30 -2.76
C ASN A 178 25.83 9.25 -2.48
N ARG A 179 25.62 10.29 -1.65
CA ARG A 179 26.62 11.31 -1.24
C ARG A 179 27.08 12.25 -2.35
N VAL A 180 26.36 12.29 -3.47
CA VAL A 180 26.57 13.27 -4.54
C VAL A 180 25.79 14.53 -4.23
N ILE A 181 26.44 15.69 -4.38
CA ILE A 181 25.82 17.00 -4.20
C ILE A 181 25.83 17.73 -5.55
N GLN A 182 24.64 17.96 -6.10
CA GLN A 182 24.48 18.84 -7.25
C GLN A 182 24.25 20.26 -6.78
N ALA A 183 24.86 21.22 -7.47
CA ALA A 183 24.63 22.62 -7.19
C ALA A 183 24.50 23.40 -8.50
N LYS A 184 23.73 24.49 -8.44
CA LYS A 184 23.52 25.39 -9.57
C LYS A 184 24.19 26.73 -9.34
N LYS A 185 25.06 27.13 -10.26
CA LYS A 185 25.76 28.43 -10.26
C LYS A 185 25.72 29.00 -11.67
N GLN A 186 25.39 30.29 -11.81
CA GLN A 186 25.26 30.96 -13.13
C GLN A 186 24.36 30.20 -14.12
N ASN A 187 23.22 29.70 -13.63
CA ASN A 187 22.25 28.89 -14.36
C ASN A 187 22.75 27.55 -14.92
N LYS A 188 23.94 27.10 -14.51
CA LYS A 188 24.52 25.81 -14.91
C LYS A 188 24.69 24.89 -13.71
N TRP A 189 24.47 23.61 -13.94
CA TRP A 189 24.66 22.55 -12.95
C TRP A 189 26.09 22.02 -12.98
N GLY A 190 26.59 21.72 -11.79
CA GLY A 190 27.85 21.03 -11.54
C GLY A 190 27.72 20.12 -10.32
N ILE A 191 28.76 19.34 -10.05
CA ILE A 191 28.84 18.48 -8.86
C ILE A 191 29.93 19.02 -7.95
N ILE A 192 29.62 19.13 -6.66
CA ILE A 192 30.54 19.54 -5.61
C ILE A 192 30.70 18.44 -4.56
N ASP A 193 31.80 18.49 -3.82
CA ASP A 193 31.97 17.70 -2.61
C ASP A 193 31.29 18.36 -1.39
N LYS A 194 31.36 17.70 -0.23
CA LYS A 194 30.78 18.20 1.04
C LYS A 194 31.42 19.49 1.57
N LYS A 195 32.59 19.88 1.06
CA LYS A 195 33.30 21.12 1.38
C LYS A 195 33.00 22.23 0.36
N GLY A 196 32.24 21.92 -0.69
CA GLY A 196 31.94 22.84 -1.80
C GLY A 196 32.99 22.86 -2.91
N ASN A 197 33.98 21.96 -2.88
CA ASN A 197 34.97 21.87 -3.96
C ASN A 197 34.31 21.31 -5.22
N GLN A 198 34.59 21.92 -6.37
CA GLN A 198 34.06 21.48 -7.65
C GLN A 198 34.68 20.12 -8.04
N ILE A 199 33.83 19.11 -8.21
CA ILE A 199 34.18 17.82 -8.81
C ILE A 199 33.92 17.86 -10.32
N ILE A 200 32.77 18.42 -10.71
CA ILE A 200 32.31 18.51 -12.10
C ILE A 200 31.94 19.97 -12.39
N PRO A 201 32.41 20.54 -13.51
CA PRO A 201 32.25 21.97 -13.80
C PRO A 201 30.80 22.39 -13.96
N PHE A 202 30.51 23.63 -13.52
CA PHE A 202 29.21 24.30 -13.71
C PHE A 202 29.01 24.72 -15.18
N LYS A 203 28.84 23.76 -16.09
CA LYS A 203 28.62 24.03 -17.52
C LYS A 203 27.38 23.35 -18.12
N TYR A 204 26.77 22.42 -17.38
CA TYR A 204 25.68 21.61 -17.88
C TYR A 204 24.32 22.28 -17.66
N ASN A 205 23.40 22.09 -18.61
CA ASN A 205 22.03 22.58 -18.49
C ASN A 205 21.21 21.74 -17.51
N GLU A 206 21.60 20.47 -17.35
CA GLU A 206 20.92 19.48 -16.52
C GLU A 206 21.94 18.38 -16.13
N VAL A 207 21.79 17.83 -14.92
CA VAL A 207 22.57 16.68 -14.44
C VAL A 207 21.61 15.68 -13.78
N GLN A 208 21.62 14.45 -14.26
CA GLN A 208 20.80 13.36 -13.74
C GLN A 208 21.69 12.24 -13.19
N ILE A 209 21.43 11.85 -11.96
CA ILE A 209 22.15 10.74 -11.31
C ILE A 209 21.58 9.42 -11.79
N LEU A 210 22.47 8.51 -12.17
CA LEU A 210 22.12 7.15 -12.53
C LEU A 210 22.06 6.26 -11.29
N ASN A 211 21.35 5.13 -11.40
CA ASN A 211 21.39 4.08 -10.39
C ASN A 211 22.69 3.25 -10.51
N TYR A 212 23.83 3.94 -10.52
CA TYR A 212 25.17 3.36 -10.59
C TYR A 212 26.15 4.31 -9.90
N LYS A 213 27.04 3.76 -9.08
CA LYS A 213 27.84 4.56 -8.13
C LYS A 213 28.75 5.55 -8.87
N GLY A 214 28.57 6.83 -8.58
CA GLY A 214 29.46 7.89 -9.06
C GLY A 214 29.38 8.15 -10.56
N VAL A 215 28.33 7.70 -11.24
CA VAL A 215 28.11 7.95 -12.67
C VAL A 215 26.79 8.69 -12.87
N PHE A 216 26.80 9.65 -13.79
CA PHE A 216 25.68 10.55 -14.03
C PHE A 216 25.62 10.92 -15.51
N VAL A 217 24.44 11.33 -15.95
CA VAL A 217 24.22 11.87 -17.28
C VAL A 217 24.15 13.39 -17.16
N ALA A 218 24.90 14.09 -17.99
CA ALA A 218 24.93 15.54 -18.01
C ALA A 218 24.54 16.05 -19.39
N LYS A 219 23.61 17.00 -19.43
CA LYS A 219 23.12 17.60 -20.67
C LYS A 219 23.92 18.85 -21.01
N GLU A 220 24.56 18.83 -22.17
CA GLU A 220 25.25 19.96 -22.76
C GLU A 220 24.57 20.34 -24.08
N LYS A 221 23.97 21.54 -24.13
CA LYS A 221 23.08 21.97 -25.23
C LYS A 221 21.91 20.97 -25.39
N SER A 222 21.88 20.23 -26.50
CA SER A 222 20.84 19.26 -26.85
C SER A 222 21.24 17.80 -26.64
N ASN A 223 22.51 17.54 -26.30
CA ASN A 223 23.05 16.19 -26.18
C ASN A 223 23.43 15.87 -24.73
N TYR A 224 23.51 14.57 -24.47
CA TYR A 224 23.88 13.98 -23.19
C TYR A 224 25.27 13.35 -23.27
N LYS A 225 26.04 13.53 -22.20
CA LYS A 225 27.27 12.80 -21.92
C LYS A 225 27.12 11.99 -20.64
N VAL A 226 27.78 10.84 -20.60
CA VAL A 226 27.85 10.02 -19.38
C VAL A 226 29.20 10.27 -18.73
N ILE A 227 29.19 10.62 -17.45
CA ILE A 227 30.39 11.07 -16.75
C ILE A 227 30.54 10.26 -15.47
N SER A 228 31.76 9.81 -15.20
CA SER A 228 32.10 9.07 -13.99
C SER A 228 33.05 9.88 -13.11
N ILE A 229 32.64 10.10 -11.86
CA ILE A 229 33.45 10.77 -10.83
C ILE A 229 34.65 9.90 -10.42
N ALA A 230 34.46 8.57 -10.42
CA ALA A 230 35.45 7.64 -9.91
C ALA A 230 36.75 7.64 -10.73
N ASN A 231 36.63 7.74 -12.06
CA ASN A 231 37.77 7.77 -12.97
C ASN A 231 37.95 9.13 -13.66
N LYS A 232 37.10 10.13 -13.34
CA LYS A 232 37.08 11.47 -13.96
C LYS A 232 37.03 11.43 -15.50
N LYS A 233 36.31 10.46 -16.07
CA LYS A 233 36.15 10.30 -17.54
C LYS A 233 34.72 10.62 -17.98
N GLU A 234 34.60 11.03 -19.24
CA GLU A 234 33.34 11.18 -19.96
C GLU A 234 33.23 10.08 -21.04
N SER A 235 32.01 9.74 -21.44
CA SER A 235 31.75 8.90 -22.61
C SER A 235 32.39 9.52 -23.85
N LYS A 236 32.95 8.66 -24.71
CA LYS A 236 33.56 9.09 -25.98
C LYS A 236 32.53 9.79 -26.87
N GLU A 237 31.32 9.23 -26.93
CA GLU A 237 30.25 9.69 -27.80
C GLU A 237 29.27 10.59 -27.04
N ASN A 238 28.56 11.42 -27.81
CA ASN A 238 27.41 12.20 -27.37
C ASN A 238 26.11 11.49 -27.75
N TYR A 239 25.13 11.50 -26.85
CA TYR A 239 23.84 10.83 -27.06
C TYR A 239 22.71 11.84 -27.14
N SER A 240 21.75 11.63 -28.04
CA SER A 240 20.58 12.51 -28.15
C SER A 240 19.48 12.13 -27.14
N ASN A 241 19.50 10.90 -26.63
CA ASN A 241 18.62 10.45 -25.55
C ASN A 241 19.22 9.26 -24.78
N TYR A 242 18.58 8.86 -23.68
CA TYR A 242 18.92 7.67 -22.90
C TYR A 242 17.69 7.15 -22.14
N SER A 243 17.79 5.95 -21.56
CA SER A 243 16.74 5.35 -20.72
C SER A 243 17.31 4.97 -19.35
N LEU A 244 16.47 4.42 -18.46
CA LEU A 244 16.88 3.97 -17.13
C LEU A 244 17.96 2.87 -17.23
N ASN A 245 19.00 2.97 -16.40
CA ASN A 245 20.05 1.95 -16.34
C ASN A 245 19.65 0.76 -15.45
N ILE A 246 20.12 -0.44 -15.81
CA ILE A 246 20.11 -1.63 -14.96
C ILE A 246 21.55 -2.03 -14.65
N GLY A 247 21.88 -2.08 -13.36
CA GLY A 247 23.25 -2.34 -12.93
C GLY A 247 24.20 -1.36 -13.63
N LYS A 248 25.20 -1.90 -14.32
CA LYS A 248 26.18 -1.12 -15.07
C LYS A 248 25.82 -0.85 -16.53
N PHE A 249 24.60 -1.13 -16.97
CA PHE A 249 24.21 -0.98 -18.38
C PHE A 249 23.15 0.09 -18.58
N LEU A 250 23.45 1.06 -19.44
CA LEU A 250 22.61 2.21 -19.75
C LEU A 250 22.20 2.17 -21.21
N PRO A 251 20.91 2.05 -21.54
CA PRO A 251 20.45 2.27 -22.91
C PRO A 251 20.68 3.72 -23.32
N VAL A 252 21.32 3.91 -24.46
CA VAL A 252 21.69 5.20 -25.02
C VAL A 252 21.20 5.31 -26.46
N PHE A 253 20.81 6.51 -26.88
CA PHE A 253 20.20 6.76 -28.18
C PHE A 253 21.03 7.73 -29.00
N ARG A 254 21.29 7.37 -30.25
CA ARG A 254 22.03 8.18 -31.21
C ARG A 254 21.66 7.75 -32.63
N ASN A 255 21.60 8.69 -33.57
CA ASN A 255 21.30 8.42 -34.99
C ASN A 255 20.01 7.60 -35.20
N HIS A 256 18.96 7.95 -34.46
CA HIS A 256 17.65 7.27 -34.51
C HIS A 256 17.65 5.80 -34.07
N LYS A 257 18.71 5.34 -33.39
CA LYS A 257 18.85 3.96 -32.93
C LYS A 257 19.29 3.92 -31.47
N TRP A 258 18.90 2.84 -30.81
CA TRP A 258 19.27 2.51 -29.45
C TRP A 258 20.47 1.56 -29.40
N GLY A 259 21.35 1.80 -28.43
CA GLY A 259 22.46 0.94 -28.04
C GLY A 259 22.53 0.81 -26.52
N VAL A 260 23.56 0.13 -26.03
CA VAL A 260 23.78 -0.05 -24.59
C VAL A 260 25.22 0.30 -24.23
N LEU A 261 25.37 1.26 -23.33
CA LEU A 261 26.64 1.69 -22.76
C LEU A 261 26.94 0.93 -21.46
N ASN A 262 28.18 0.47 -21.30
CA ASN A 262 28.68 -0.02 -20.02
C ASN A 262 29.20 1.16 -19.18
N LEU A 263 28.60 1.41 -18.02
CA LEU A 263 28.89 2.51 -17.10
C LEU A 263 30.23 2.36 -16.35
N GLU A 264 30.78 1.15 -16.31
CA GLU A 264 32.09 0.89 -15.71
C GLU A 264 33.23 1.31 -16.64
N THR A 265 33.13 0.91 -17.91
CA THR A 265 34.15 1.17 -18.94
C THR A 265 33.88 2.45 -19.74
N LEU A 266 32.65 2.98 -19.69
CA LEU A 266 32.13 4.03 -20.55
C LEU A 266 32.24 3.72 -22.05
N SER A 267 32.17 2.44 -22.41
CA SER A 267 32.19 1.94 -23.79
C SER A 267 30.85 1.32 -24.18
N GLU A 268 30.48 1.44 -25.46
CA GLU A 268 29.26 0.83 -26.00
C GLU A 268 29.44 -0.70 -26.02
N LEU A 269 28.69 -1.40 -25.17
CA LEU A 269 28.60 -2.87 -25.20
C LEU A 269 27.87 -3.33 -26.46
N CYS A 270 26.80 -2.61 -26.79
CA CYS A 270 26.05 -2.76 -28.02
C CYS A 270 25.99 -1.39 -28.69
N PRO A 271 26.48 -1.23 -29.92
CA PRO A 271 26.38 0.05 -30.62
C PRO A 271 24.90 0.42 -30.88
N PRO A 272 24.58 1.71 -31.08
CA PRO A 272 23.24 2.16 -31.46
C PRO A 272 22.76 1.61 -32.81
N ILE A 273 22.16 0.41 -32.80
CA ILE A 273 21.66 -0.30 -33.99
C ILE A 273 20.24 -0.86 -33.83
N TYR A 274 19.64 -0.74 -32.64
CA TYR A 274 18.31 -1.28 -32.33
C TYR A 274 17.23 -0.22 -32.52
N ASP A 275 16.05 -0.64 -32.98
CA ASP A 275 14.88 0.22 -33.16
C ASP A 275 14.26 0.60 -31.81
N GLU A 276 14.22 -0.36 -30.88
CA GLU A 276 13.66 -0.19 -29.53
C GLU A 276 14.50 -0.99 -28.52
N ILE A 277 14.60 -0.46 -27.30
CA ILE A 277 15.15 -1.17 -26.14
C ILE A 277 14.19 -1.01 -24.95
N TRP A 278 13.81 -2.13 -24.36
CA TRP A 278 13.00 -2.20 -23.14
C TRP A 278 13.83 -2.81 -22.01
N VAL A 279 13.68 -2.24 -20.82
CA VAL A 279 14.53 -2.48 -19.65
C VAL A 279 13.67 -3.13 -18.57
N HIS A 280 14.06 -4.32 -18.10
CA HIS A 280 13.26 -5.12 -17.16
C HIS A 280 13.96 -5.28 -15.82
N ASN A 281 13.29 -4.92 -14.72
CA ASN A 281 13.84 -4.88 -13.36
C ASN A 281 14.49 -6.22 -12.90
N GLU A 282 14.11 -7.32 -13.53
CA GLU A 282 14.68 -8.66 -13.32
C GLU A 282 16.10 -8.82 -13.89
N GLY A 283 16.69 -7.78 -14.48
CA GLY A 283 18.08 -7.77 -14.90
C GLY A 283 18.30 -8.25 -16.33
N TRP A 284 17.42 -7.87 -17.26
CA TRP A 284 17.56 -8.18 -18.69
C TRP A 284 16.97 -7.07 -19.56
N PHE A 285 17.34 -7.09 -20.83
CA PHE A 285 16.92 -6.14 -21.86
C PHE A 285 16.20 -6.88 -22.98
N GLU A 286 15.10 -6.31 -23.43
CA GLU A 286 14.47 -6.65 -24.69
C GLU A 286 14.98 -5.66 -25.75
N LEU A 287 15.60 -6.20 -26.79
CA LEU A 287 16.20 -5.42 -27.88
C LEU A 287 15.47 -5.77 -29.18
N LYS A 288 14.94 -4.77 -29.88
CA LYS A 288 14.21 -4.98 -31.14
C LYS A 288 15.02 -4.47 -32.32
N LYS A 289 15.18 -5.32 -33.33
CA LYS A 289 15.83 -4.98 -34.59
C LYS A 289 15.25 -5.81 -35.72
N ASP A 290 14.92 -5.19 -36.85
CA ASP A 290 14.46 -5.89 -38.07
C ASP A 290 13.25 -6.82 -37.82
N LYS A 291 12.26 -6.34 -37.05
CA LYS A 291 11.07 -7.09 -36.60
C LYS A 291 11.38 -8.36 -35.78
N LYS A 292 12.61 -8.51 -35.29
CA LYS A 292 13.03 -9.58 -34.39
C LYS A 292 13.27 -9.04 -32.98
N LEU A 293 12.94 -9.87 -32.02
CA LEU A 293 13.23 -9.67 -30.61
C LEU A 293 14.50 -10.43 -30.23
N TYR A 294 15.40 -9.75 -29.55
CA TYR A 294 16.59 -10.28 -28.92
C TYR A 294 16.53 -10.03 -27.40
N ILE A 295 17.16 -10.92 -26.64
CA ILE A 295 17.23 -10.81 -25.19
C ILE A 295 18.69 -10.71 -24.78
N MET A 296 19.03 -9.69 -24.00
CA MET A 296 20.35 -9.51 -23.39
C MET A 296 20.23 -9.57 -21.87
N PHE A 297 21.13 -10.25 -21.20
CA PHE A 297 21.14 -10.37 -19.75
C PHE A 297 22.00 -9.29 -19.09
N SER A 298 21.85 -9.12 -17.78
CA SER A 298 22.62 -8.17 -16.94
C SER A 298 24.10 -8.48 -16.78
N ASP A 299 24.59 -9.59 -17.34
CA ASP A 299 26.02 -9.87 -17.52
C ASP A 299 26.54 -9.40 -18.89
N GLY A 300 25.68 -8.84 -19.74
CA GLY A 300 25.97 -8.37 -21.09
C GLY A 300 25.92 -9.45 -22.17
N LYS A 301 25.59 -10.70 -21.82
CA LYS A 301 25.47 -11.79 -22.81
C LYS A 301 24.10 -11.79 -23.47
N MET A 302 24.08 -12.19 -24.74
CA MET A 302 22.86 -12.36 -25.52
C MET A 302 22.30 -13.78 -25.36
N LEU A 303 20.98 -13.92 -25.39
CA LEU A 303 20.35 -15.21 -25.66
C LEU A 303 20.63 -15.58 -27.13
N PRO A 304 21.13 -16.80 -27.43
CA PRO A 304 21.42 -17.20 -28.81
C PRO A 304 20.17 -17.24 -29.71
N LYS A 305 18.99 -17.52 -29.14
CA LYS A 305 17.70 -17.56 -29.83
C LYS A 305 17.09 -16.15 -29.92
N ASN A 306 16.54 -15.80 -31.08
CA ASN A 306 15.70 -14.61 -31.30
C ASN A 306 14.26 -15.03 -31.68
N PHE A 307 13.32 -14.08 -31.63
CA PHE A 307 11.89 -14.36 -31.80
C PHE A 307 11.23 -13.43 -32.81
N LYS A 308 10.26 -13.94 -33.57
CA LYS A 308 9.34 -13.16 -34.44
C LYS A 308 8.04 -12.94 -33.64
N ARG A 309 7.62 -11.69 -33.43
CA ARG A 309 6.71 -11.32 -32.31
C ARG A 309 5.46 -10.52 -32.73
N ASP A 310 4.32 -10.84 -32.10
CA ASP A 310 3.13 -9.97 -31.92
C ASP A 310 2.98 -9.45 -30.46
N SER A 311 3.39 -10.20 -29.42
CA SER A 311 3.35 -9.76 -28.01
C SER A 311 4.40 -10.45 -27.12
N VAL A 312 4.81 -9.82 -26.00
CA VAL A 312 5.62 -10.46 -24.94
C VAL A 312 4.83 -10.32 -23.65
N VAL A 313 4.68 -11.42 -22.92
CA VAL A 313 4.03 -11.45 -21.61
C VAL A 313 5.13 -11.72 -20.58
N VAL A 314 5.63 -10.64 -20.00
CA VAL A 314 6.68 -10.70 -18.99
C VAL A 314 6.09 -11.26 -17.70
N SER A 315 6.74 -12.26 -17.10
CA SER A 315 6.20 -12.83 -15.90
C SER A 315 7.16 -13.57 -14.97
N SER A 316 7.40 -12.93 -13.82
CA SER A 316 8.07 -13.43 -12.62
C SER A 316 9.59 -13.36 -12.71
N ASN A 317 10.25 -13.14 -11.56
CA ASN A 317 11.70 -12.99 -11.41
C ASN A 317 12.54 -14.18 -11.94
N LYS A 318 11.92 -15.23 -12.50
CA LYS A 318 12.57 -16.46 -12.95
C LYS A 318 12.23 -16.89 -14.38
N ILE A 319 11.07 -16.49 -14.94
CA ILE A 319 10.61 -16.98 -16.24
C ILE A 319 10.12 -15.83 -17.11
N ILE A 320 10.36 -15.89 -18.41
CA ILE A 320 9.72 -15.01 -19.40
C ILE A 320 8.83 -15.87 -20.28
N SER A 321 7.61 -15.41 -20.54
CA SER A 321 6.69 -16.07 -21.48
C SER A 321 6.61 -15.25 -22.78
N ILE A 322 7.08 -15.83 -23.88
CA ILE A 322 7.16 -15.16 -25.18
C ILE A 322 6.08 -15.77 -26.07
N LYS A 323 5.01 -15.00 -26.33
CA LYS A 323 3.92 -15.41 -27.21
C LYS A 323 4.30 -15.16 -28.67
N GLN A 324 4.33 -16.23 -29.45
CA GLN A 324 4.64 -16.21 -30.87
C GLN A 324 3.35 -16.26 -31.70
N ASN A 325 3.42 -15.75 -32.93
CA ASN A 325 2.26 -15.59 -33.83
C ASN A 325 1.66 -16.93 -34.30
N ASN A 326 2.38 -18.03 -34.10
CA ASN A 326 2.02 -19.38 -34.51
C ASN A 326 1.28 -20.18 -33.42
N GLY A 327 0.78 -19.53 -32.36
CA GLY A 327 0.11 -20.22 -31.25
C GLY A 327 1.06 -21.02 -30.35
N VAL A 328 2.35 -20.66 -30.35
CA VAL A 328 3.36 -21.19 -29.45
C VAL A 328 3.70 -20.14 -28.40
N VAL A 329 3.83 -20.56 -27.16
CA VAL A 329 4.43 -19.78 -26.08
C VAL A 329 5.79 -20.40 -25.75
N THR A 330 6.85 -19.59 -25.78
CA THR A 330 8.16 -20.00 -25.30
C THR A 330 8.34 -19.55 -23.85
N LEU A 331 8.61 -20.49 -22.96
CA LEU A 331 9.03 -20.25 -21.59
C LEU A 331 10.55 -20.17 -21.55
N LEU A 332 11.12 -19.02 -21.17
CA LEU A 332 12.55 -18.83 -20.96
C LEU A 332 12.84 -18.75 -19.47
N ASN A 333 13.62 -19.68 -18.93
CA ASN A 333 14.09 -19.62 -17.55
C ASN A 333 15.31 -18.68 -17.46
N LEU A 334 15.20 -17.57 -16.71
CA LEU A 334 16.22 -16.54 -16.60
C LEU A 334 17.52 -17.03 -15.93
N ASN A 335 17.43 -17.99 -15.02
CA ASN A 335 18.60 -18.52 -14.30
C ASN A 335 19.41 -19.46 -15.17
N THR A 336 18.74 -20.39 -15.85
CA THR A 336 19.40 -21.42 -16.67
C THR A 336 19.59 -20.99 -18.13
N ARG A 337 18.88 -19.93 -18.56
CA ARG A 337 18.78 -19.44 -19.95
C ARG A 337 18.24 -20.47 -20.94
N LYS A 338 17.60 -21.53 -20.43
CA LYS A 338 16.96 -22.58 -21.24
C LYS A 338 15.55 -22.17 -21.63
N THR A 339 15.12 -22.60 -22.81
CA THR A 339 13.78 -22.34 -23.34
C THR A 339 12.98 -23.63 -23.50
N ILE A 340 11.66 -23.57 -23.28
CA ILE A 340 10.70 -24.65 -23.54
C ILE A 340 9.55 -24.06 -24.36
N ASP A 341 9.16 -24.73 -25.44
CA ASP A 341 8.04 -24.28 -26.29
C ASP A 341 6.78 -25.09 -25.96
N ILE A 342 5.66 -24.40 -25.72
CA ILE A 342 4.35 -25.02 -25.44
C ILE A 342 3.30 -24.53 -26.44
N LYS A 343 2.37 -25.41 -26.84
CA LYS A 343 1.22 -25.03 -27.70
C LYS A 343 0.14 -24.41 -26.83
N ALA A 344 -0.06 -23.11 -26.96
CA ALA A 344 -1.02 -22.36 -26.17
C ALA A 344 -1.47 -21.07 -26.89
N GLN A 345 -2.76 -20.73 -26.75
CA GLN A 345 -3.31 -19.48 -27.26
C GLN A 345 -2.99 -18.30 -26.34
N ASP A 346 -2.89 -18.57 -25.04
CA ASP A 346 -2.61 -17.55 -24.02
C ASP A 346 -1.97 -18.13 -22.77
N ILE A 347 -1.34 -17.26 -21.97
CA ILE A 347 -0.69 -17.63 -20.70
C ILE A 347 -0.74 -16.46 -19.72
N SER A 348 -1.03 -16.74 -18.45
CA SER A 348 -0.93 -15.74 -17.39
C SER A 348 0.50 -15.58 -16.90
N VAL A 349 0.68 -14.59 -16.03
CA VAL A 349 1.89 -14.52 -15.24
C VAL A 349 2.06 -15.76 -14.34
N PHE A 350 3.27 -16.33 -14.29
CA PHE A 350 3.75 -17.24 -13.25
C PHE A 350 3.66 -16.60 -11.87
N ASN A 351 2.98 -17.29 -10.96
CA ASN A 351 2.86 -16.96 -9.55
C ASN A 351 3.11 -18.23 -8.73
N ASN A 352 4.10 -18.19 -7.83
CA ASN A 352 4.53 -19.36 -7.03
C ASN A 352 4.83 -20.62 -7.86
N GLY A 353 5.49 -20.45 -9.01
CA GLY A 353 5.90 -21.55 -9.89
C GLY A 353 4.80 -22.14 -10.77
N LEU A 354 3.62 -21.52 -10.80
CA LEU A 354 2.46 -21.96 -11.58
C LEU A 354 1.98 -20.84 -12.49
N ALA A 355 1.52 -21.18 -13.68
CA ALA A 355 0.86 -20.25 -14.60
C ALA A 355 -0.43 -20.85 -15.14
N ALA A 356 -1.43 -19.99 -15.36
CA ALA A 356 -2.62 -20.36 -16.10
C ALA A 356 -2.30 -20.39 -17.60
N VAL A 357 -2.76 -21.41 -18.31
CA VAL A 357 -2.54 -21.53 -19.76
C VAL A 357 -3.87 -21.78 -20.48
N LYS A 358 -4.07 -21.12 -21.62
CA LYS A 358 -5.28 -21.25 -22.44
C LYS A 358 -5.01 -22.09 -23.68
N VAL A 359 -5.78 -23.17 -23.83
CA VAL A 359 -5.71 -24.08 -24.97
C VAL A 359 -7.13 -24.45 -25.38
N LYS A 360 -7.47 -24.27 -26.66
CA LYS A 360 -8.80 -24.53 -27.22
C LYS A 360 -9.91 -23.84 -26.39
N GLU A 361 -9.74 -22.55 -26.14
CA GLU A 361 -10.68 -21.71 -25.36
C GLU A 361 -10.87 -22.07 -23.88
N LYS A 362 -10.20 -23.11 -23.38
CA LYS A 362 -10.27 -23.50 -21.98
C LYS A 362 -8.96 -23.23 -21.27
N TRP A 363 -9.06 -22.89 -19.98
CA TRP A 363 -7.94 -22.63 -19.10
C TRP A 363 -7.57 -23.86 -18.29
N GLY A 364 -6.27 -24.07 -18.17
CA GLY A 364 -5.61 -25.04 -17.30
C GLY A 364 -4.50 -24.39 -16.49
N LEU A 365 -3.69 -25.21 -15.83
CA LEU A 365 -2.58 -24.78 -14.99
C LEU A 365 -1.33 -25.60 -15.31
N ILE A 366 -0.19 -24.94 -15.46
CA ILE A 366 1.10 -25.56 -15.74
C ILE A 366 2.17 -25.15 -14.73
N THR A 367 3.21 -25.98 -14.61
CA THR A 367 4.43 -25.70 -13.86
C THR A 367 5.42 -24.88 -14.69
N GLU A 368 6.50 -24.42 -14.04
CA GLU A 368 7.66 -23.77 -14.68
C GLU A 368 8.32 -24.63 -15.78
N LYS A 369 8.10 -25.95 -15.75
CA LYS A 369 8.58 -26.90 -16.76
C LYS A 369 7.62 -27.10 -17.93
N GLY A 370 6.46 -26.43 -17.90
CA GLY A 370 5.40 -26.60 -18.90
C GLY A 370 4.51 -27.84 -18.67
N GLU A 371 4.63 -28.51 -17.53
CA GLU A 371 3.85 -29.71 -17.20
C GLU A 371 2.48 -29.32 -16.66
N TYR A 372 1.41 -30.02 -17.07
CA TYR A 372 0.06 -29.74 -16.57
C TYR A 372 -0.12 -30.21 -15.12
N VAL A 373 -0.50 -29.28 -14.25
CA VAL A 373 -1.11 -29.59 -12.94
C VAL A 373 -2.61 -29.75 -13.11
N ILE A 374 -3.23 -28.89 -13.91
CA ILE A 374 -4.65 -28.95 -14.25
C ILE A 374 -4.75 -28.88 -15.77
N LYS A 375 -5.28 -29.94 -16.40
CA LYS A 375 -5.55 -29.92 -17.84
C LYS A 375 -6.60 -28.83 -18.19
N PRO A 376 -6.50 -28.18 -19.36
CA PRO A 376 -7.44 -27.16 -19.79
C PRO A 376 -8.89 -27.65 -19.76
N LYS A 377 -9.73 -27.05 -18.90
CA LYS A 377 -11.15 -27.40 -18.77
C LYS A 377 -12.04 -26.29 -18.22
N TYR A 378 -11.46 -25.27 -17.58
CA TYR A 378 -12.20 -24.18 -16.97
C TYR A 378 -12.42 -23.04 -17.96
N ASP A 379 -13.51 -22.29 -17.80
CA ASP A 379 -13.77 -21.07 -18.59
C ASP A 379 -12.84 -19.93 -18.15
N SER A 380 -12.42 -19.93 -16.87
CA SER A 380 -11.39 -19.03 -16.34
C SER A 380 -10.70 -19.66 -15.13
N ILE A 381 -9.44 -19.29 -14.91
CA ILE A 381 -8.65 -19.69 -13.75
C ILE A 381 -7.74 -18.54 -13.34
N TRP A 382 -7.55 -18.32 -12.04
CA TRP A 382 -6.50 -17.42 -11.55
C TRP A 382 -5.94 -17.91 -10.23
N ILE A 383 -4.66 -17.63 -10.02
CA ILE A 383 -3.91 -18.00 -8.82
C ILE A 383 -4.10 -16.88 -7.80
N ALA A 384 -4.97 -17.11 -6.82
CA ALA A 384 -5.36 -16.07 -5.85
C ALA A 384 -4.42 -16.00 -4.64
N ASP A 385 -3.76 -17.11 -4.29
CA ASP A 385 -2.79 -17.20 -3.19
C ASP A 385 -1.89 -18.44 -3.39
N LYS A 386 -0.84 -18.59 -2.57
CA LYS A 386 0.12 -19.70 -2.63
C LYS A 386 -0.49 -21.11 -2.63
N ASP A 387 -1.68 -21.27 -2.02
CA ASP A 387 -2.36 -22.56 -1.89
C ASP A 387 -3.76 -22.57 -2.52
N ILE A 388 -4.21 -21.44 -3.08
CA ILE A 388 -5.59 -21.23 -3.52
C ILE A 388 -5.62 -20.75 -4.97
N ILE A 389 -6.27 -21.57 -5.79
CA ILE A 389 -6.61 -21.28 -7.18
C ILE A 389 -8.11 -21.16 -7.24
N VAL A 390 -8.59 -20.13 -7.93
CA VAL A 390 -10.01 -19.92 -8.10
C VAL A 390 -10.36 -20.18 -9.56
N THR A 391 -11.45 -20.93 -9.74
CA THR A 391 -11.86 -21.47 -11.04
C THR A 391 -13.28 -21.04 -11.37
N TYR A 392 -13.53 -20.85 -12.66
CA TYR A 392 -14.86 -20.54 -13.19
C TYR A 392 -15.27 -21.62 -14.19
N LEU A 393 -16.48 -22.14 -14.01
CA LEU A 393 -17.09 -23.10 -14.92
C LEU A 393 -18.61 -22.96 -14.81
N ASP A 394 -19.30 -22.97 -15.94
CA ASP A 394 -20.77 -23.01 -16.00
C ASP A 394 -21.44 -21.93 -15.14
N LYS A 395 -20.96 -20.69 -15.27
CA LYS A 395 -21.45 -19.50 -14.56
C LYS A 395 -21.28 -19.48 -13.04
N LYS A 396 -20.45 -20.38 -12.49
CA LYS A 396 -20.18 -20.44 -11.05
C LYS A 396 -18.68 -20.49 -10.78
N TRP A 397 -18.31 -19.97 -9.62
CA TRP A 397 -16.94 -19.98 -9.13
C TRP A 397 -16.72 -21.09 -8.10
N GLY A 398 -15.55 -21.72 -8.21
CA GLY A 398 -15.05 -22.79 -7.36
C GLY A 398 -13.62 -22.52 -6.91
N ILE A 399 -13.09 -23.42 -6.07
CA ILE A 399 -11.75 -23.30 -5.50
C ILE A 399 -11.03 -24.65 -5.61
N VAL A 400 -9.80 -24.58 -6.10
CA VAL A 400 -8.89 -25.71 -6.27
C VAL A 400 -7.60 -25.37 -5.53
N LYS A 401 -6.94 -26.37 -4.96
CA LYS A 401 -5.60 -26.21 -4.38
C LYS A 401 -4.54 -26.14 -5.47
N THR A 402 -3.36 -25.64 -5.14
CA THR A 402 -2.23 -25.59 -6.08
C THR A 402 -1.69 -26.94 -6.51
N ASP A 403 -2.02 -28.02 -5.79
CA ASP A 403 -1.78 -29.41 -6.20
C ASP A 403 -2.85 -29.96 -7.17
N GLY A 404 -3.82 -29.13 -7.58
CA GLY A 404 -4.91 -29.52 -8.48
C GLY A 404 -6.12 -30.15 -7.80
N LYS A 405 -6.09 -30.42 -6.48
CA LYS A 405 -7.24 -31.00 -5.78
C LYS A 405 -8.37 -30.01 -5.64
N VAL A 406 -9.58 -30.42 -6.04
CA VAL A 406 -10.79 -29.61 -5.88
C VAL A 406 -11.11 -29.48 -4.40
N LEU A 407 -11.08 -28.26 -3.87
CA LEU A 407 -11.47 -27.97 -2.50
C LEU A 407 -12.97 -27.67 -2.43
N ILE A 408 -13.45 -26.83 -3.35
CA ILE A 408 -14.85 -26.46 -3.49
C ILE A 408 -15.20 -26.51 -4.99
N PRO A 409 -16.13 -27.35 -5.42
CA PRO A 409 -16.58 -27.32 -6.81
C PRO A 409 -17.28 -25.99 -7.13
N PRO A 410 -17.33 -25.58 -8.41
CA PRO A 410 -18.04 -24.38 -8.86
C PRO A 410 -19.47 -24.33 -8.33
N LYS A 411 -19.75 -23.38 -7.43
CA LYS A 411 -21.09 -23.23 -6.79
C LYS A 411 -21.42 -21.83 -6.28
N TYR A 412 -20.45 -20.92 -6.24
CA TYR A 412 -20.65 -19.56 -5.76
C TYR A 412 -20.84 -18.58 -6.92
N ASP A 413 -21.51 -17.47 -6.65
CA ASP A 413 -21.75 -16.43 -7.67
C ASP A 413 -20.48 -15.63 -7.94
N LEU A 414 -19.63 -15.47 -6.92
CA LEU A 414 -18.31 -14.88 -7.02
C LEU A 414 -17.43 -15.36 -5.86
N ILE A 415 -16.13 -15.51 -6.12
CA ILE A 415 -15.10 -15.59 -5.08
C ILE A 415 -14.33 -14.27 -5.10
N GLY A 416 -14.27 -13.61 -3.95
CA GLY A 416 -13.62 -12.31 -3.78
C GLY A 416 -12.19 -12.42 -3.24
N GLU A 417 -11.82 -11.46 -2.38
CA GLU A 417 -10.49 -11.37 -1.79
C GLU A 417 -10.10 -12.65 -1.02
N VAL A 418 -8.89 -13.15 -1.29
CA VAL A 418 -8.23 -14.21 -0.52
C VAL A 418 -7.11 -13.55 0.28
N LYS A 419 -7.17 -13.63 1.61
CA LYS A 419 -6.19 -12.97 2.49
C LYS A 419 -6.01 -13.69 3.81
N ASP A 420 -4.75 -13.80 4.25
CA ASP A 420 -4.35 -14.59 5.40
C ASP A 420 -4.90 -16.01 5.36
N GLU A 421 -5.87 -16.36 6.21
CA GLU A 421 -6.51 -17.67 6.24
C GLU A 421 -7.97 -17.63 5.73
N TYR A 422 -8.41 -16.49 5.18
CA TYR A 422 -9.80 -16.23 4.82
C TYR A 422 -10.02 -15.98 3.33
N ILE A 423 -11.23 -16.28 2.88
CA ILE A 423 -11.72 -16.10 1.52
C ILE A 423 -13.10 -15.46 1.60
N ALA A 424 -13.27 -14.30 0.97
CA ALA A 424 -14.58 -13.70 0.75
C ALA A 424 -15.31 -14.42 -0.38
N PHE A 425 -16.61 -14.64 -0.23
CA PHE A 425 -17.43 -15.27 -1.28
C PHE A 425 -18.82 -14.65 -1.34
N LEU A 426 -19.38 -14.58 -2.55
CA LEU A 426 -20.71 -14.10 -2.83
C LEU A 426 -21.63 -15.29 -3.11
N LYS A 427 -22.78 -15.33 -2.43
CA LYS A 427 -23.84 -16.29 -2.69
C LYS A 427 -25.19 -15.61 -2.52
N ASN A 428 -26.05 -15.75 -3.52
CA ASN A 428 -27.37 -15.13 -3.62
C ASN A 428 -27.32 -13.61 -3.37
N GLY A 429 -26.34 -12.94 -3.98
CA GLY A 429 -26.17 -11.48 -3.88
C GLY A 429 -25.66 -10.96 -2.53
N LYS A 430 -25.27 -11.83 -1.59
CA LYS A 430 -24.73 -11.41 -0.28
C LYS A 430 -23.34 -12.00 -0.01
N TRP A 431 -22.48 -11.20 0.58
CA TRP A 431 -21.11 -11.56 0.93
C TRP A 431 -21.03 -12.33 2.24
N GLY A 432 -20.19 -13.36 2.24
CA GLY A 432 -19.76 -14.14 3.39
C GLY A 432 -18.24 -14.31 3.41
N VAL A 433 -17.73 -14.96 4.44
CA VAL A 433 -16.30 -15.27 4.60
C VAL A 433 -16.16 -16.71 5.02
N MET A 434 -15.21 -17.42 4.43
CA MET A 434 -14.83 -18.78 4.84
C MET A 434 -13.33 -18.83 5.11
N LYS A 435 -12.89 -19.86 5.85
CA LYS A 435 -11.47 -20.19 5.97
C LYS A 435 -10.99 -20.86 4.67
N LYS A 436 -9.68 -20.85 4.40
CA LYS A 436 -9.04 -21.62 3.31
C LYS A 436 -9.28 -23.14 3.38
N THR A 437 -9.71 -23.64 4.53
CA THR A 437 -10.21 -25.02 4.71
C THR A 437 -11.59 -25.27 4.07
N GLY A 438 -12.31 -24.24 3.64
CA GLY A 438 -13.70 -24.28 3.19
C GLY A 438 -14.74 -24.07 4.29
N LYS A 439 -14.34 -24.06 5.57
CA LYS A 439 -15.27 -23.82 6.70
C LYS A 439 -15.82 -22.38 6.67
N ILE A 440 -17.14 -22.24 6.62
CA ILE A 440 -17.81 -20.93 6.65
C ILE A 440 -17.59 -20.26 8.01
N LEU A 441 -17.02 -19.05 7.96
CA LEU A 441 -16.77 -18.20 9.11
C LEU A 441 -17.90 -17.18 9.27
N LEU A 442 -18.29 -16.48 8.20
CA LEU A 442 -19.40 -15.56 8.15
C LEU A 442 -20.35 -16.03 7.05
N LYS A 443 -21.60 -16.32 7.41
CA LYS A 443 -22.64 -16.68 6.43
C LYS A 443 -22.89 -15.50 5.48
N PRO A 444 -23.26 -15.76 4.21
CA PRO A 444 -23.53 -14.71 3.24
C PRO A 444 -24.74 -13.87 3.68
N LYS A 445 -24.50 -12.65 4.14
CA LYS A 445 -25.56 -11.69 4.55
C LYS A 445 -25.15 -10.22 4.46
N PHE A 446 -23.92 -9.94 4.06
CA PHE A 446 -23.36 -8.59 4.02
C PHE A 446 -23.44 -8.03 2.59
N ASP A 447 -23.66 -6.73 2.49
CA ASP A 447 -23.69 -6.00 1.21
C ASP A 447 -22.26 -5.75 0.71
N GLN A 448 -21.32 -5.58 1.64
CA GLN A 448 -19.89 -5.40 1.35
C GLN A 448 -19.04 -6.07 2.43
N ILE A 449 -17.85 -6.55 2.05
CA ILE A 449 -16.89 -7.14 2.97
C ILE A 449 -15.46 -6.80 2.57
N VAL A 450 -14.62 -6.51 3.55
CA VAL A 450 -13.19 -6.24 3.37
C VAL A 450 -12.41 -6.97 4.45
N ILE A 451 -11.47 -7.83 4.04
CA ILE A 451 -10.64 -8.60 4.98
C ILE A 451 -9.37 -7.78 5.27
N HIS A 452 -9.14 -7.38 6.51
CA HIS A 452 -7.96 -6.57 6.84
C HIS A 452 -6.76 -7.41 7.26
N LYS A 453 -6.92 -8.20 8.32
CA LYS A 453 -5.94 -9.19 8.81
C LYS A 453 -6.69 -10.39 9.38
N LYS A 454 -5.97 -11.44 9.78
CA LYS A 454 -6.47 -12.65 10.48
C LYS A 454 -7.51 -12.37 11.58
N ASN A 455 -7.48 -11.19 12.23
CA ASN A 455 -8.40 -10.89 13.32
C ASN A 455 -9.42 -9.79 13.00
N TYR A 456 -9.39 -9.14 11.83
CA TYR A 456 -10.20 -7.95 11.56
C TYR A 456 -10.87 -8.00 10.19
N ILE A 457 -12.20 -7.92 10.18
CA ILE A 457 -13.03 -7.87 8.97
C ILE A 457 -13.98 -6.68 9.07
N PHE A 458 -14.00 -5.84 8.05
CA PHE A 458 -15.03 -4.81 7.92
C PHE A 458 -16.15 -5.35 7.05
N ALA A 459 -17.39 -5.16 7.49
CA ALA A 459 -18.56 -5.60 6.75
C ALA A 459 -19.68 -4.56 6.81
N LYS A 460 -20.39 -4.39 5.71
CA LYS A 460 -21.56 -3.50 5.61
C LYS A 460 -22.82 -4.35 5.52
N GLN A 461 -23.84 -4.03 6.32
CA GLN A 461 -25.17 -4.64 6.23
C GLN A 461 -26.21 -3.55 6.45
N ASN A 462 -27.07 -3.29 5.47
CA ASN A 462 -28.15 -2.29 5.52
C ASN A 462 -27.65 -0.90 5.96
N ASP A 463 -26.64 -0.37 5.26
CA ASP A 463 -25.99 0.93 5.55
C ASP A 463 -25.29 1.07 6.91
N ILE A 464 -25.19 -0.03 7.64
CA ILE A 464 -24.44 -0.08 8.90
C ILE A 464 -23.12 -0.79 8.67
N TRP A 465 -22.03 -0.14 9.08
CA TRP A 465 -20.71 -0.75 9.10
C TRP A 465 -20.44 -1.46 10.42
N PHE A 466 -19.79 -2.61 10.30
CA PHE A 466 -19.33 -3.45 11.39
C PHE A 466 -17.83 -3.67 11.27
N LEU A 467 -17.11 -3.43 12.36
CA LEU A 467 -15.79 -4.00 12.57
C LEU A 467 -15.98 -5.31 13.32
N ILE A 468 -15.62 -6.41 12.68
CA ILE A 468 -15.72 -7.77 13.21
C ILE A 468 -14.32 -8.19 13.66
N VAL A 469 -14.16 -8.37 14.97
CA VAL A 469 -12.92 -8.84 15.58
C VAL A 469 -13.02 -10.32 15.89
N ILE A 470 -12.02 -11.08 15.50
CA ILE A 470 -11.94 -12.53 15.73
C ILE A 470 -10.86 -12.83 16.76
N VAL A 471 -11.26 -13.36 17.92
CA VAL A 471 -10.35 -13.74 19.01
C VAL A 471 -10.71 -15.14 19.48
N ASN A 472 -9.76 -16.08 19.47
CA ASN A 472 -9.97 -17.48 19.87
C ASN A 472 -11.21 -18.11 19.19
N ASN A 473 -11.38 -17.88 17.88
CA ASN A 473 -12.54 -18.26 17.07
C ASN A 473 -13.91 -17.63 17.46
N LYS A 474 -13.97 -16.78 18.49
CA LYS A 474 -15.15 -15.96 18.82
C LYS A 474 -15.15 -14.67 18.00
N LYS A 475 -16.34 -14.18 17.63
CA LYS A 475 -16.55 -13.02 16.75
C LYS A 475 -17.22 -11.90 17.54
N TYR A 476 -16.63 -10.72 17.52
CA TYR A 476 -17.14 -9.53 18.20
C TYR A 476 -17.47 -8.46 17.18
N PHE A 477 -18.72 -7.99 17.19
CA PHE A 477 -19.23 -7.01 16.24
C PHE A 477 -19.28 -5.63 16.89
N TYR A 478 -18.57 -4.67 16.32
CA TYR A 478 -18.57 -3.28 16.72
C TYR A 478 -19.22 -2.45 15.62
N LYS A 479 -20.39 -1.87 15.94
CA LYS A 479 -21.21 -1.10 15.01
C LYS A 479 -20.75 0.36 14.98
N PHE A 480 -20.69 0.95 13.78
CA PHE A 480 -20.50 2.38 13.61
C PHE A 480 -21.25 2.89 12.37
N LYS A 481 -21.72 4.15 12.42
CA LYS A 481 -22.30 4.87 11.28
C LYS A 481 -21.19 5.68 10.62
N THR A 482 -21.04 5.60 9.30
CA THR A 482 -20.07 6.38 8.54
C THR A 482 -20.45 6.41 7.07
N PHE A 483 -20.03 7.47 6.37
CA PHE A 483 -20.16 7.60 4.92
C PHE A 483 -19.00 6.92 4.19
N SER A 484 -17.81 6.87 4.78
CA SER A 484 -16.63 6.23 4.19
C SER A 484 -15.63 5.73 5.24
N VAL A 485 -14.89 4.67 4.87
CA VAL A 485 -13.82 4.08 5.68
C VAL A 485 -12.59 3.98 4.79
N MET A 486 -11.49 4.64 5.18
CA MET A 486 -10.24 4.66 4.42
C MET A 486 -9.09 4.08 5.27
N LYS A 487 -8.32 3.18 4.65
CA LYS A 487 -7.08 2.66 5.24
C LYS A 487 -5.97 3.68 5.03
N ILE A 488 -5.38 4.18 6.11
CA ILE A 488 -4.16 5.01 6.05
C ILE A 488 -2.93 4.10 6.01
N ASN A 489 -2.90 3.07 6.86
CA ASN A 489 -1.90 2.00 6.81
C ASN A 489 -2.42 0.73 7.50
N ASP A 490 -1.55 -0.24 7.76
CA ASP A 490 -1.92 -1.52 8.38
C ASP A 490 -2.48 -1.42 9.81
N ASN A 491 -2.26 -0.30 10.48
CA ASN A 491 -2.63 -0.07 11.87
C ASN A 491 -3.57 1.13 12.07
N ILE A 492 -3.75 2.00 11.07
CA ILE A 492 -4.56 3.21 11.19
C ILE A 492 -5.62 3.24 10.10
N TRP A 493 -6.86 3.39 10.53
CA TRP A 493 -8.02 3.61 9.68
C TRP A 493 -8.68 4.92 10.07
N ALA A 494 -9.13 5.67 9.08
CA ALA A 494 -9.96 6.83 9.31
C ALA A 494 -11.37 6.59 8.78
N TYR A 495 -12.35 7.16 9.46
CA TYR A 495 -13.73 7.17 9.01
C TYR A 495 -14.33 8.55 9.21
N THR A 496 -15.29 8.89 8.37
CA THR A 496 -15.91 10.21 8.33
C THR A 496 -17.22 10.22 9.09
N ILE A 497 -17.40 11.22 9.95
CA ILE A 497 -18.68 11.54 10.57
C ILE A 497 -18.97 12.99 10.19
N ASP A 498 -20.09 13.26 9.50
CA ASP A 498 -20.74 14.52 9.07
C ASP A 498 -19.92 15.82 8.89
N LYS A 499 -18.87 16.10 9.69
CA LYS A 499 -17.97 17.28 9.64
C LYS A 499 -16.51 17.00 10.06
N GLY A 500 -16.04 15.76 10.17
CA GLY A 500 -14.64 15.48 10.54
C GLY A 500 -14.20 14.01 10.42
N MET A 501 -12.89 13.79 10.41
CA MET A 501 -12.29 12.45 10.38
C MET A 501 -11.98 11.96 11.79
N LYS A 502 -12.52 10.79 12.15
CA LYS A 502 -12.10 10.04 13.33
C LYS A 502 -11.13 8.95 12.93
N VAL A 503 -10.18 8.67 13.83
CA VAL A 503 -9.11 7.70 13.61
C VAL A 503 -9.29 6.50 14.54
N ILE A 504 -9.32 5.30 13.95
CA ILE A 504 -9.23 4.02 14.62
C ILE A 504 -7.78 3.54 14.47
N ILE A 505 -7.11 3.38 15.60
CA ILE A 505 -5.76 2.84 15.67
C ILE A 505 -5.85 1.43 16.22
N LEU A 506 -5.43 0.44 15.43
CA LEU A 506 -5.28 -0.94 15.86
C LEU A 506 -4.03 -1.06 16.74
N LYS A 507 -4.21 -1.47 17.99
CA LYS A 507 -3.11 -1.80 18.91
C LYS A 507 -2.49 -3.14 18.46
N LYS A 508 -1.15 -3.24 18.55
CA LYS A 508 -0.40 -4.45 18.21
C LYS A 508 -0.69 -5.57 19.18
#